data_AF-A0A1D2SLF8-F1
#
_entry.id   AF-A0A1D2SLF8-F1
#
_cell.length_a   1.000
_cell.length_b   1.000
_cell.length_c   1.000
_cell.angle_alpha   90.00
_cell.angle_beta   90.00
_cell.angle_gamma   90.00
#
_symmetry.space_group_name_H-M   'P 1'
#
loop_
_entity.id
_entity.type
_entity.pdbx_description
1 polymer ?
#
loop_
_entity_poly.entity_id
_entity_poly.type
_entity_poly.pdbx_seq_one_letter_code
_entity_poly.pdbx_strand_id
1 'polypeptide(L)'
;MTDVDGSTGEGGGQLLRTAVALAAITGRAVHLTNIRARRARPGLAAQHLAAVKAVAELCEARVDGLELASQEIRFDVDEQPARATVRVVAARSLARS
;
A
#
# COMPACT_ATOMS: atom_id res chain seq x y z
N MET A 1 3.26 -5.46 14.82
CA MET A 1 3.55 -5.55 13.38
C MET A 1 3.06 -6.90 12.85
N THR A 2 2.46 -6.93 11.67
CA THR A 2 1.99 -8.15 10.99
C THR A 2 2.83 -8.37 9.74
N ASP A 3 3.38 -9.57 9.55
CA ASP A 3 4.12 -9.94 8.34
C ASP A 3 3.19 -10.63 7.32
N VAL A 4 3.28 -10.22 6.07
CA VAL A 4 2.43 -10.72 4.98
C VAL A 4 3.30 -11.09 3.78
N ASP A 5 3.26 -12.37 3.39
CA ASP A 5 3.93 -12.86 2.19
C ASP A 5 3.06 -12.66 0.94
N GLY A 6 3.49 -11.73 0.08
CA GLY A 6 2.90 -11.38 -1.20
C GLY A 6 2.94 -12.46 -2.27
N SER A 7 3.64 -13.57 -2.02
CA SER A 7 3.67 -14.74 -2.89
C SER A 7 2.41 -15.62 -2.73
N THR A 8 1.67 -15.47 -1.63
CA THR A 8 0.55 -16.35 -1.28
C THR A 8 -0.75 -15.97 -1.98
N GLY A 9 -1.66 -16.95 -2.15
CA GLY A 9 -2.96 -16.76 -2.80
C GLY A 9 -2.85 -16.25 -4.25
N GLU A 10 -3.62 -15.20 -4.58
CA GLU A 10 -3.64 -14.55 -5.89
C GLU A 10 -2.30 -13.83 -6.25
N GLY A 11 -1.41 -13.64 -5.27
CA GLY A 11 -0.09 -13.03 -5.48
C GLY A 11 -0.13 -11.69 -6.22
N GLY A 12 -1.20 -10.91 -6.03
CA GLY A 12 -1.53 -9.74 -6.82
C GLY A 12 -1.63 -8.45 -6.00
N GLY A 13 -1.87 -7.32 -6.67
CA GLY A 13 -2.02 -6.01 -6.04
C GLY A 13 -3.23 -5.86 -5.12
N GLN A 14 -4.10 -6.87 -5.03
CA GLN A 14 -5.23 -6.87 -4.10
C GLN A 14 -4.77 -7.09 -2.66
N LEU A 15 -3.89 -8.07 -2.42
CA LEU A 15 -3.36 -8.37 -1.08
C LEU A 15 -2.69 -7.13 -0.47
N LEU A 16 -1.85 -6.45 -1.24
CA LEU A 16 -1.21 -5.20 -0.84
C LEU A 16 -2.23 -4.13 -0.42
N ARG A 17 -3.23 -3.85 -1.27
CA ARG A 17 -4.24 -2.82 -0.99
C ARG A 17 -5.06 -3.14 0.25
N THR A 18 -5.45 -4.40 0.42
CA THR A 18 -6.21 -4.85 1.58
C THR A 18 -5.37 -4.77 2.86
N ALA A 19 -4.12 -5.23 2.83
CA ALA A 19 -3.23 -5.19 3.99
C ALA A 19 -2.98 -3.76 4.46
N VAL A 20 -2.69 -2.83 3.53
CA VAL A 20 -2.47 -1.41 3.84
C VAL A 20 -3.75 -0.75 4.35
N ALA A 21 -4.90 -1.01 3.74
CA ALA A 21 -6.17 -0.48 4.24
C ALA A 21 -6.50 -0.99 5.65
N LEU A 22 -6.27 -2.28 5.92
CA LEU A 22 -6.48 -2.85 7.25
C LEU A 22 -5.49 -2.29 8.27
N ALA A 23 -4.21 -2.11 7.91
CA ALA A 23 -3.22 -1.48 8.77
C ALA A 23 -3.66 -0.06 9.18
N ALA A 24 -4.08 0.75 8.20
CA ALA A 24 -4.59 2.10 8.43
C ALA A 24 -5.86 2.14 9.31
N ILE A 25 -6.80 1.20 9.12
CA ILE A 25 -8.03 1.12 9.92
C ILE A 25 -7.76 0.62 11.34
N THR A 26 -6.88 -0.36 11.49
CA THR A 26 -6.65 -1.04 12.77
C THR A 26 -5.52 -0.43 13.60
N GLY A 27 -4.75 0.52 13.04
CA GLY A 27 -3.57 1.06 13.71
C GLY A 27 -2.46 0.03 13.91
N ARG A 28 -2.46 -1.06 13.12
CA ARG A 28 -1.49 -2.15 13.26
C ARG A 28 -0.53 -2.12 12.09
N ALA A 29 0.74 -1.81 12.37
CA ALA A 29 1.80 -1.84 11.38
C ALA A 29 1.84 -3.16 10.60
N VAL A 30 2.14 -3.09 9.30
CA VAL A 30 2.25 -4.23 8.40
C VAL A 30 3.56 -4.19 7.61
N HIS A 31 4.17 -5.36 7.46
CA HIS A 31 5.35 -5.59 6.64
C HIS A 31 4.97 -6.57 5.53
N LEU A 32 5.04 -6.12 4.28
CA LEU A 32 4.73 -6.93 3.11
C LEU A 32 6.01 -7.26 2.38
N THR A 33 6.22 -8.54 2.07
CA THR A 33 7.33 -9.03 1.24
C THR A 33 6.80 -9.72 -0.01
N ASN A 34 7.67 -10.05 -0.98
CA ASN A 34 7.32 -10.78 -2.19
C ASN A 34 6.13 -10.19 -2.98
N ILE A 35 6.01 -8.86 -2.99
CA ILE A 35 4.88 -8.18 -3.62
C ILE A 35 4.84 -8.54 -5.10
N ARG A 36 3.73 -9.15 -5.53
CA ARG A 36 3.52 -9.57 -6.93
C ARG A 36 4.60 -10.52 -7.46
N ALA A 37 5.22 -11.32 -6.60
CA ALA A 37 6.31 -12.24 -6.97
C ALA A 37 5.94 -13.22 -8.11
N ARG A 38 4.67 -13.58 -8.26
CA ARG A 38 4.18 -14.50 -9.32
C ARG A 38 3.73 -13.80 -10.61
N ARG A 39 3.98 -12.49 -10.77
CA ARG A 39 3.61 -11.72 -11.98
C ARG A 39 4.85 -11.51 -12.85
N ALA A 40 4.63 -11.38 -14.17
CA ALA A 40 5.69 -11.09 -15.14
C ALA A 40 6.48 -9.79 -14.84
N ARG A 41 5.85 -8.84 -14.15
CA ARG A 41 6.50 -7.64 -13.60
C ARG A 41 6.26 -7.61 -12.08
N PRO A 42 7.16 -8.19 -11.26
CA PRO A 42 7.04 -8.19 -9.81
C PRO A 42 7.10 -6.79 -9.20
N GLY A 43 6.78 -6.72 -7.91
CA GLY A 43 6.85 -5.51 -7.11
C GLY A 43 5.72 -4.51 -7.35
N LEU A 44 5.88 -3.34 -6.75
CA LEU A 44 4.93 -2.24 -6.84
C LEU A 44 4.85 -1.72 -8.29
N ALA A 45 3.63 -1.39 -8.72
CA ALA A 45 3.34 -0.77 -9.99
C ALA A 45 2.78 0.62 -9.71
N ALA A 46 2.70 1.50 -10.71
CA ALA A 46 2.26 2.89 -10.51
C ALA A 46 0.94 3.00 -9.73
N GLN A 47 -0.03 2.13 -10.01
CA GLN A 47 -1.31 2.10 -9.28
C GLN A 47 -1.18 1.66 -7.82
N HIS A 48 -0.19 0.82 -7.49
CA HIS A 48 0.09 0.41 -6.13
C HIS A 48 0.73 1.55 -5.35
N LEU A 49 1.71 2.25 -5.95
CA LEU A 49 2.33 3.42 -5.33
C LEU A 49 1.29 4.49 -5.03
N ALA A 50 0.45 4.82 -6.01
CA ALA A 50 -0.59 5.83 -5.83
C ALA A 50 -1.57 5.46 -4.70
N ALA A 51 -1.98 4.19 -4.63
CA ALA A 51 -2.88 3.72 -3.58
C ALA A 51 -2.24 3.77 -2.19
N VAL A 52 -1.02 3.24 -2.04
CA VAL A 52 -0.32 3.22 -0.74
C VAL A 52 0.02 4.63 -0.29
N LYS A 53 0.48 5.50 -1.20
CA LYS A 53 0.75 6.91 -0.92
C LYS A 53 -0.50 7.64 -0.43
N ALA A 54 -1.63 7.47 -1.11
CA ALA A 54 -2.87 8.11 -0.71
C ALA A 54 -3.33 7.65 0.68
N VAL A 55 -3.21 6.36 1.00
CA VAL A 55 -3.56 5.85 2.34
C VAL A 55 -2.60 6.38 3.40
N ALA A 56 -1.29 6.41 3.10
CA ALA A 56 -0.30 6.94 4.04
C ALA A 56 -0.54 8.41 4.38
N GLU A 57 -0.88 9.24 3.38
CA GLU A 57 -1.22 10.65 3.58
C GLU A 57 -2.50 10.83 4.42
N LEU A 58 -3.46 9.90 4.33
CA LEU A 58 -4.73 9.97 5.07
C LEU A 58 -4.60 9.64 6.56
N CYS A 59 -3.63 8.83 6.94
CA CYS A 59 -3.44 8.41 8.33
C CYS A 59 -2.03 8.75 8.86
N GLU A 60 -1.34 9.68 8.21
CA GLU A 60 0.00 10.17 8.58
C GLU A 60 1.00 9.01 8.79
N ALA A 61 0.90 7.97 7.95
CA ALA A 61 1.71 6.77 8.08
C ALA A 61 3.15 6.97 7.59
N ARG A 62 4.08 6.31 8.26
CA ARG A 62 5.43 6.10 7.75
C ARG A 62 5.44 4.89 6.83
N VAL A 63 6.07 5.03 5.66
CA VAL A 63 6.17 3.95 4.68
C VAL A 63 7.60 3.81 4.16
N ASP A 64 8.20 2.64 4.36
CA ASP A 64 9.48 2.27 3.76
C ASP A 64 9.26 1.43 2.50
N GLY A 65 10.14 1.57 1.51
CA GLY A 65 10.11 0.78 0.27
C GLY A 65 9.03 1.20 -0.74
N LEU A 66 8.46 2.40 -0.60
CA LEU A 66 7.40 2.93 -1.48
C LEU A 66 7.96 3.45 -2.83
N GLU A 67 8.51 2.56 -3.63
CA GLU A 67 9.09 2.87 -4.94
C GLU A 67 8.68 1.86 -6.02
N LEU A 68 8.81 2.24 -7.30
CA LEU A 68 8.46 1.36 -8.41
C LEU A 68 9.27 0.07 -8.37
N ALA A 69 8.60 -1.05 -8.67
CA ALA A 69 9.16 -2.39 -8.64
C ALA A 69 9.67 -2.89 -7.27
N SER A 70 9.51 -2.10 -6.20
CA SER A 70 9.81 -2.59 -4.84
C SER A 70 8.99 -3.83 -4.52
N GLN A 71 9.64 -4.85 -3.99
CA GLN A 71 9.00 -6.12 -3.59
C GLN A 71 8.72 -6.18 -2.10
N GLU A 72 9.07 -5.13 -1.35
CA GLU A 72 8.93 -5.06 0.09
C GLU A 72 8.44 -3.66 0.49
N ILE A 73 7.45 -3.60 1.40
CA ILE A 73 7.10 -2.35 2.07
C ILE A 73 6.89 -2.58 3.56
N ARG A 74 7.23 -1.57 4.37
CA ARG A 74 6.77 -1.44 5.75
C ARG A 74 5.81 -0.27 5.82
N PHE A 75 4.64 -0.47 6.39
CA PHE A 75 3.63 0.55 6.57
C PHE A 75 3.30 0.62 8.06
N ASP A 76 3.61 1.76 8.68
CA ASP A 76 3.46 1.99 10.11
C ASP A 76 2.63 3.24 10.37
N VAL A 77 1.71 3.14 11.31
CA VAL A 77 0.80 4.20 11.73
C VAL A 77 1.03 4.42 13.22
N ASP A 78 1.53 5.61 13.57
CA ASP A 78 1.92 5.94 14.94
C ASP A 78 0.71 6.00 15.88
N GLU A 79 -0.47 6.38 15.36
CA GLU A 79 -1.71 6.47 16.13
C GLU A 79 -2.93 6.21 15.23
N GLN A 80 -4.03 5.69 15.79
CA GLN A 80 -5.25 5.48 15.01
C GLN A 80 -5.91 6.82 14.68
N PRO A 81 -6.26 7.08 13.40
CA PRO A 81 -7.03 8.28 13.07
C PRO A 81 -8.45 8.17 13.67
N ALA A 82 -8.80 9.09 14.57
CA ALA A 82 -10.13 9.13 15.20
C ALA A 82 -11.29 9.26 14.19
N ARG A 83 -11.02 9.86 13.02
CA ARG A 83 -11.95 9.95 11.88
C ARG A 83 -11.18 10.37 10.63
N ALA A 84 -11.34 9.65 9.51
CA ALA A 84 -10.76 10.03 8.22
C ALA A 84 -11.88 10.30 7.20
N THR A 85 -11.76 11.38 6.43
CA THR A 85 -12.65 11.66 5.28
C THR A 85 -11.88 11.45 4.00
N VAL A 86 -12.29 10.47 3.19
CA VAL A 86 -11.66 10.18 1.90
C VAL A 86 -12.52 10.73 0.77
N ARG A 87 -12.00 11.69 0.01
CA ARG A 87 -12.61 12.08 -1.28
C ARG A 87 -12.05 11.20 -2.39
N VAL A 88 -12.87 10.27 -2.85
CA VAL A 88 -12.55 9.47 -4.04
C VAL A 88 -12.73 10.35 -5.28
N VAL A 89 -11.62 10.87 -5.80
CA VAL A 89 -11.59 11.54 -7.11
C VAL A 89 -11.05 10.56 -8.15
N ALA A 90 -11.65 10.54 -9.33
CA ALA A 90 -11.14 9.73 -10.43
C ALA A 90 -9.71 10.17 -10.76
N ALA A 91 -8.77 9.21 -10.81
CA ALA A 91 -7.42 9.45 -11.28
C ALA A 91 -7.46 9.84 -12.76
N ARG A 92 -7.68 11.12 -13.05
CA ARG A 92 -7.37 11.68 -14.37
C ARG A 92 -5.85 11.65 -14.47
N SER A 93 -5.36 10.95 -15.49
CA SER A 93 -3.95 10.91 -15.88
C SER A 93 -3.32 12.30 -15.73
N LEU A 94 -2.35 12.43 -14.79
CA LEU A 94 -1.47 13.58 -14.71
C LEU A 94 -0.47 13.49 -15.87
N ALA A 95 -0.97 13.62 -17.10
CA ALA A 95 -0.19 13.90 -18.29
C ALA A 95 -0.32 15.40 -18.59
N ARG A 96 0.45 16.21 -17.86
CA ARG A 96 0.84 17.59 -18.17
C ARG A 96 2.20 17.76 -17.50
N SER A 97 3.28 18.15 -18.15
CA SER A 97 3.57 18.80 -19.44
C SER A 97 4.99 18.45 -19.85
#